data_AF-A0A2P2C0M2-F1
#
_entry.id   AF-A0A2P2C0M2-F1
#
_cell.length_a   1.000
_cell.length_b   1.000
_cell.length_c   1.000
_cell.angle_alpha   90.00
_cell.angle_beta   90.00
_cell.angle_gamma   90.00
#
_symmetry.space_group_name_H-M   'P 1'
#
loop_
_entity.id
_entity.type
_entity.pdbx_description
1 polymer ?
#
loop_
_entity_poly.entity_id
_entity_poly.type
_entity_poly.pdbx_seq_one_letter_code
_entity_poly.pdbx_strand_id
1 'polypeptide(L)'
;MSESSQLSAEDQKLLTLARATRARTRAAEGAAVRDTDGRTYAGATVDLASLQLSAVQVCVAMAAASGSRGLEAAVVFSGGSELAAADAAVIAEFGGDEVVVHLW
;
A
#
# COMPACT_ATOMS: atom_id res chain seq x y z
N MET A 1 4.82 11.23 -25.26
CA MET A 1 6.16 11.37 -24.66
C MET A 1 6.00 11.02 -23.20
N SER A 2 6.52 9.86 -22.79
CA SER A 2 6.30 9.30 -21.45
C SER A 2 7.00 10.15 -20.39
N GLU A 3 6.24 10.78 -19.51
CA GLU A 3 6.77 11.17 -18.21
C GLU A 3 6.83 9.89 -17.37
N SER A 4 8.00 9.26 -17.32
CA SER A 4 8.39 8.56 -16.09
C SER A 4 8.55 9.63 -15.02
N SER A 5 7.43 10.12 -14.50
CA SER A 5 7.38 11.09 -13.42
C SER A 5 8.07 10.45 -12.23
N GLN A 6 9.22 10.99 -11.85
CA GLN A 6 9.92 10.56 -10.66
C GLN A 6 8.95 10.66 -9.49
N LEU A 7 8.80 9.57 -8.73
CA LEU A 7 8.03 9.59 -7.48
C LEU A 7 8.40 10.82 -6.66
N SER A 8 7.39 11.46 -6.07
CA SER A 8 7.61 12.49 -5.06
C SER A 8 8.49 11.94 -3.93
N ALA A 9 9.19 12.81 -3.18
CA ALA A 9 10.01 12.35 -2.05
C ALA A 9 9.20 11.55 -1.01
N GLU A 10 7.93 11.92 -0.81
CA GLU A 10 7.04 11.22 0.11
C GLU A 10 6.59 9.85 -0.42
N ASP A 11 6.40 9.70 -1.73
CA ASP A 11 6.04 8.41 -2.32
C ASP A 11 7.26 7.49 -2.49
N GLN A 12 8.46 8.06 -2.69
CA GLN A 12 9.72 7.31 -2.61
C GLN A 12 9.95 6.72 -1.22
N LYS A 13 9.56 7.45 -0.15
CA LYS A 13 9.56 6.92 1.21
C LYS A 13 8.60 5.72 1.31
N LEU A 14 7.40 5.80 0.76
CA LEU A 14 6.46 4.67 0.73
C LEU A 14 7.04 3.46 -0.02
N LEU A 15 7.63 3.65 -1.20
CA LEU A 15 8.31 2.59 -1.95
C LEU A 15 9.43 1.92 -1.14
N THR A 16 10.25 2.73 -0.48
CA THR A 16 11.33 2.24 0.38
C THR A 16 10.79 1.34 1.49
N LEU A 17 9.70 1.76 2.15
CA LEU A 17 9.06 1.01 3.23
C LEU A 17 8.38 -0.27 2.74
N ALA A 18 7.67 -0.21 1.61
CA ALA A 18 7.03 -1.37 0.99
C ALA A 18 8.07 -2.45 0.65
N ARG A 19 9.16 -2.05 -0.03
CA ARG A 19 10.27 -2.94 -0.39
C ARG A 19 10.97 -3.53 0.84
N ALA A 20 11.28 -2.70 1.84
CA ALA A 20 11.93 -3.15 3.08
C ALA A 20 11.04 -4.12 3.87
N THR A 21 9.73 -3.85 3.93
CA THR A 21 8.76 -4.68 4.65
C THR A 21 8.59 -6.05 4.00
N ARG A 22 8.49 -6.09 2.66
CA ARG A 22 8.54 -7.34 1.90
C ARG A 22 9.81 -8.13 2.15
N ALA A 23 10.98 -7.47 2.05
CA ALA A 23 12.27 -8.13 2.19
C ALA A 23 12.47 -8.75 3.58
N ARG A 24 12.06 -8.03 4.64
CA ARG A 24 12.16 -8.48 6.03
C ARG A 24 11.27 -9.69 6.34
N THR A 25 10.09 -9.74 5.75
CA THR A 25 9.10 -10.80 5.99
C THR A 25 9.22 -11.97 5.00
N ARG A 26 9.89 -11.76 3.86
CA ARG A 26 9.94 -12.67 2.71
C ARG A 26 8.55 -12.99 2.14
N ALA A 27 7.61 -12.07 2.29
CA ALA A 27 6.27 -12.20 1.76
C ALA A 27 6.22 -12.03 0.23
N ALA A 28 5.09 -12.42 -0.37
CA ALA A 28 4.84 -12.24 -1.79
C ALA A 28 4.93 -10.75 -2.19
N GLU A 29 4.35 -9.88 -1.37
CA GLU A 29 4.25 -8.44 -1.61
C GLU A 29 4.57 -7.64 -0.35
N GLY A 30 4.97 -6.39 -0.55
CA GLY A 30 4.97 -5.37 0.49
C GLY A 30 4.21 -4.15 0.02
N ALA A 31 3.58 -3.43 0.93
CA ALA A 31 2.87 -2.20 0.63
C ALA A 31 3.16 -1.16 1.71
N ALA A 32 2.97 0.10 1.34
CA ALA A 32 2.93 1.21 2.28
C ALA A 32 1.91 2.25 1.82
N VAL A 33 1.16 2.81 2.77
CA VAL A 33 0.17 3.86 2.50
C VAL A 33 0.45 5.08 3.37
N ARG A 34 0.10 6.26 2.86
CA ARG A 34 0.06 7.52 3.62
C ARG A 34 -1.40 7.92 3.82
N ASP A 35 -1.78 8.21 5.06
CA ASP A 35 -3.10 8.74 5.37
C ASP A 35 -3.18 10.27 5.25
N THR A 36 -4.41 10.79 5.32
CA THR A 36 -4.70 12.24 5.24
C THR A 36 -4.16 13.07 6.40
N ASP A 37 -3.67 12.41 7.47
CA ASP A 37 -3.01 13.07 8.60
C ASP A 37 -1.47 12.97 8.47
N GLY A 38 -0.96 12.43 7.35
CA GLY A 38 0.46 12.25 7.06
C GLY A 38 1.11 11.02 7.73
N ARG A 39 0.34 10.17 8.41
CA ARG A 39 0.86 8.94 9.04
C ARG A 39 1.12 7.89 7.96
N THR A 40 2.12 7.05 8.20
CA THR A 40 2.52 5.99 7.26
C THR A 40 2.30 4.62 7.88
N TYR A 41 1.69 3.72 7.12
CA TYR A 41 1.48 2.32 7.51
C TYR A 41 2.12 1.43 6.45
N ALA A 42 2.98 0.50 6.88
CA ALA A 42 3.66 -0.43 5.98
C ALA A 42 3.37 -1.88 6.37
N GLY A 43 2.96 -2.67 5.39
CA GLY A 43 2.49 -4.03 5.55
C GLY A 43 3.12 -4.95 4.51
N ALA A 44 2.98 -6.25 4.74
CA ALA A 44 3.33 -7.30 3.80
C ALA A 44 2.17 -8.30 3.75
N THR A 45 2.13 -9.12 2.70
CA THR A 45 1.15 -10.20 2.59
C THR A 45 1.18 -11.05 3.85
N VAL A 46 0.01 -11.30 4.43
CA VAL A 46 -0.19 -12.27 5.51
C VAL A 46 -0.78 -13.52 4.88
N ASP A 47 -0.09 -14.65 5.00
CA ASP A 47 -0.51 -15.94 4.45
C ASP A 47 -0.48 -17.01 5.54
N LEU A 48 -1.41 -16.87 6.50
CA LEU A 48 -1.63 -17.86 7.55
C LEU A 48 -2.83 -18.73 7.19
N ALA A 49 -2.89 -19.94 7.74
CA ALA A 49 -3.98 -20.87 7.47
C ALA A 49 -5.39 -20.32 7.83
N SER A 50 -5.47 -19.43 8.81
CA SER A 50 -6.73 -18.85 9.30
C SER A 50 -6.86 -17.35 9.03
N LEU A 51 -5.86 -16.72 8.42
CA LEU A 51 -5.87 -15.29 8.11
C LEU A 51 -5.00 -15.04 6.89
N GLN A 52 -5.64 -14.65 5.80
CA GLN A 52 -4.99 -14.27 4.55
C GLN A 52 -5.36 -12.83 4.25
N LEU A 53 -4.35 -11.97 4.10
CA LEU A 53 -4.53 -10.56 3.76
C LEU A 53 -3.46 -10.16 2.75
N SER A 54 -3.85 -9.38 1.74
CA SER A 54 -2.88 -8.72 0.87
C SER A 54 -2.06 -7.70 1.66
N ALA A 55 -0.93 -7.26 1.10
CA ALA A 55 -0.13 -6.23 1.73
C ALA A 55 -0.91 -4.90 1.86
N VAL A 56 -1.78 -4.59 0.88
CA VAL A 56 -2.66 -3.41 0.88
C VAL A 56 -3.69 -3.51 2.00
N GLN A 57 -4.39 -4.64 2.12
CA GLN A 57 -5.41 -4.85 3.16
C GLN A 57 -4.81 -4.71 4.56
N VAL A 58 -3.58 -5.18 4.77
CA VAL A 58 -2.86 -4.97 6.04
C VAL A 58 -2.63 -3.49 6.31
N CYS A 59 -2.20 -2.71 5.30
CA CYS A 59 -1.99 -1.28 5.44
C CYS A 59 -3.29 -0.53 5.76
N VAL A 60 -4.36 -0.82 5.01
CA VAL A 60 -5.68 -0.21 5.20
C VAL A 60 -6.26 -0.57 6.56
N ALA A 61 -6.16 -1.83 6.98
CA ALA A 61 -6.62 -2.26 8.30
C ALA A 61 -5.89 -1.52 9.44
N MET A 62 -4.58 -1.32 9.34
CA MET A 62 -3.82 -0.53 10.32
C MET A 62 -4.25 0.95 10.34
N ALA A 63 -4.46 1.56 9.17
CA ALA A 63 -4.90 2.95 9.06
C ALA A 63 -6.31 3.14 9.63
N ALA A 64 -7.25 2.25 9.30
CA ALA A 64 -8.60 2.28 9.84
C ALA A 64 -8.60 2.08 11.37
N ALA A 65 -7.86 1.08 11.86
CA ALA A 65 -7.78 0.78 13.29
C ALA A 65 -7.07 1.89 14.10
N SER A 66 -6.22 2.71 13.48
CA SER A 66 -5.59 3.86 14.10
C SER A 66 -6.47 5.13 14.09
N GLY A 67 -7.69 5.04 13.56
CA GLY A 67 -8.64 6.14 13.47
C GLY A 67 -8.39 7.11 12.31
N SER A 68 -7.61 6.72 11.30
CA SER A 68 -7.56 7.48 10.03
C SER A 68 -8.93 7.46 9.34
N ARG A 69 -9.20 8.51 8.54
CA ARG A 69 -10.44 8.69 7.78
C ARG A 69 -10.24 8.62 6.27
N GLY A 70 -9.02 8.41 5.80
CA GLY A 70 -8.71 8.44 4.37
C GLY A 70 -7.26 8.13 4.07
N LEU A 71 -6.96 7.98 2.78
CA LEU A 71 -5.62 7.80 2.25
C LEU A 71 -5.34 8.86 1.19
N GLU A 72 -4.07 9.23 1.04
CA GLU A 72 -3.61 10.10 -0.04
C GLU A 72 -2.82 9.32 -1.08
N ALA A 73 -2.06 8.31 -0.64
CA ALA A 73 -1.20 7.53 -1.51
C ALA A 73 -1.02 6.09 -1.02
N ALA A 74 -0.86 5.18 -1.96
CA ALA A 74 -0.50 3.78 -1.73
C ALA A 74 0.61 3.35 -2.69
N VAL A 75 1.59 2.61 -2.17
CA VAL A 75 2.61 1.93 -2.97
C VAL A 75 2.51 0.44 -2.72
N VAL A 76 2.47 -0.35 -3.79
CA VAL A 76 2.55 -1.80 -3.76
C VAL A 76 3.84 -2.23 -4.46
N PHE A 77 4.66 -3.01 -3.77
CA PHE A 77 5.89 -3.59 -4.30
C PHE A 77 5.70 -5.10 -4.43
N SER A 78 5.57 -5.58 -5.66
CA SER A 78 5.22 -6.95 -6.01
C SER A 78 6.02 -7.45 -7.23
N GLY A 79 5.76 -8.68 -7.68
CA GLY A 79 6.27 -9.15 -8.97
C GLY A 79 5.33 -8.88 -10.15
N GLY A 80 4.14 -8.32 -9.89
CA GLY A 80 3.10 -8.08 -10.87
C GLY A 80 2.92 -6.59 -11.20
N SER A 81 2.24 -6.32 -12.31
CA SER A 81 1.93 -4.96 -12.79
C SER A 81 0.48 -4.56 -12.59
N GLU A 82 -0.31 -5.38 -11.91
CA GLU A 82 -1.74 -5.18 -11.72
C GLU A 82 -2.10 -5.23 -10.23
N LEU A 83 -2.99 -4.34 -9.84
CA LEU A 83 -3.58 -4.34 -8.50
C LEU A 83 -4.73 -5.36 -8.47
N ALA A 84 -4.76 -6.21 -7.45
CA ALA A 84 -5.88 -7.12 -7.25
C ALA A 84 -7.20 -6.33 -7.09
N ALA A 85 -8.30 -6.84 -7.65
CA ALA A 85 -9.60 -6.15 -7.57
C ALA A 85 -10.06 -5.87 -6.13
N ALA A 86 -9.75 -6.77 -5.19
CA ALA A 86 -10.05 -6.57 -3.76
C ALA A 86 -9.22 -5.44 -3.14
N ASP A 87 -7.98 -5.25 -3.59
CA ASP A 87 -7.11 -4.16 -3.12
C ASP A 87 -7.55 -2.82 -3.69
N ALA A 88 -7.95 -2.79 -4.96
CA ALA A 88 -8.55 -1.61 -5.58
C ALA A 88 -9.84 -1.21 -4.85
N ALA A 89 -10.71 -2.18 -4.54
CA ALA A 89 -11.98 -1.95 -3.86
C ALA A 89 -11.77 -1.37 -2.45
N VAL A 90 -10.83 -1.94 -1.66
CA VAL A 90 -10.61 -1.47 -0.29
C VAL A 90 -9.91 -0.09 -0.26
N ILE A 91 -9.05 0.22 -1.23
CA ILE A 91 -8.47 1.56 -1.38
C ILE A 91 -9.57 2.57 -1.72
N ALA A 92 -10.46 2.26 -2.66
CA ALA A 92 -11.56 3.14 -3.03
C ALA A 92 -12.55 3.35 -1.86
N GLU A 93 -12.88 2.29 -1.13
CA GLU A 93 -13.78 2.35 0.03
C GLU A 93 -13.21 3.20 1.17
N PHE A 94 -11.92 3.00 1.52
CA PHE A 94 -11.33 3.66 2.67
C PHE A 94 -10.71 5.02 2.34
N GLY A 95 -10.10 5.17 1.17
CA GLY A 95 -9.35 6.37 0.77
C GLY A 95 -10.04 7.27 -0.24
N GLY A 96 -11.05 6.79 -0.98
CA GLY A 96 -11.73 7.53 -2.04
C GLY A 96 -11.04 7.46 -3.41
N ASP A 97 -11.62 8.14 -4.40
CA ASP A 97 -11.21 8.04 -5.81
C ASP A 97 -9.90 8.80 -6.14
N GLU A 98 -9.43 9.65 -5.24
CA GLU A 98 -8.25 10.50 -5.46
C GLU A 98 -6.93 9.87 -4.96
N VAL A 99 -6.98 8.66 -4.39
CA VAL A 99 -5.78 7.99 -3.87
C VAL A 99 -4.81 7.69 -5.01
N VAL A 100 -3.59 8.22 -4.91
CA VAL A 100 -2.52 7.91 -5.86
C VAL A 100 -1.98 6.51 -5.57
N VAL A 101 -2.11 5.60 -6.54
CA VAL A 101 -1.59 4.23 -6.41
C VAL A 101 -0.39 4.00 -7.33
N HIS A 102 0.73 3.60 -6.75
CA HIS A 102 1.95 3.22 -7.48
C HIS A 102 2.19 1.71 -7.38
N LEU A 103 2.37 1.06 -8.52
CA LEU A 103 2.72 -0.36 -8.61
C LEU A 103 4.18 -0.50 -9.03
N TRP A 104 4.97 -1.27 -8.28
CA TRP A 104 6.42 -1.45 -8.44
C TRP A 104 6.86 -2.90 -8.34
#